data_AF-A0A3Q7T9E9-F1
#
_entry.id   AF-A0A3Q7T9E9-F1
#
_cell.length_a   1.000
_cell.length_b   1.000
_cell.length_c   1.000
_cell.angle_alpha   90.00
_cell.angle_beta   90.00
_cell.angle_gamma   90.00
#
_symmetry.space_group_name_H-M   'P 1'
#
loop_
_entity.id
_entity.type
_entity.pdbx_description
1 polymer ?
#
loop_
_entity_poly.entity_id
_entity_poly.type
_entity_poly.pdbx_seq_one_letter_code
_entity_poly.pdbx_strand_id
1 'polypeptide(L)'
;MFSWLLQHLPGPHTQLLSHLSVLATFAVQQVQRHKESLDTSGPPRDVVDAFLLKMAKEEQDPNTELSDKNLLMTVIYLLFAGTVTVSTTVRYTLLLLLKYPQVQGRRLVHQSALGTEVRAQEKECSGERTA
;
A
#
# COMPACT_ATOMS: atom_id res chain seq x y z
N MET A 1 -2.64 18.71 -23.99
CA MET A 1 -2.88 19.37 -25.29
C MET A 1 -1.94 18.94 -26.44
N PHE A 2 -0.99 18.00 -26.27
CA PHE A 2 -0.22 17.42 -27.40
C PHE A 2 -0.08 15.88 -27.34
N SER A 3 -0.98 15.20 -26.62
CA SER A 3 -0.82 13.77 -26.31
C SER A 3 -0.79 12.87 -27.55
N TRP A 4 -1.59 13.19 -28.56
CA TRP A 4 -1.60 12.53 -29.87
C TRP A 4 -0.24 12.56 -30.58
N LEU A 5 0.44 13.71 -30.54
CA LEU A 5 1.74 13.87 -31.18
C LEU A 5 2.82 13.13 -30.38
N LEU A 6 2.78 13.26 -29.06
CA LEU A 6 3.74 12.62 -28.16
C LEU A 6 3.69 11.09 -28.27
N GLN A 7 2.52 10.48 -28.46
CA GLN A 7 2.38 9.01 -28.61
C GLN A 7 3.23 8.40 -29.74
N HIS A 8 3.57 9.18 -30.77
CA HIS A 8 4.33 8.70 -31.93
C HIS A 8 5.85 8.95 -31.81
N LEU A 9 6.28 9.79 -30.86
CA LEU A 9 7.70 10.12 -30.69
C LEU A 9 8.32 9.25 -29.58
N PRO A 10 9.50 8.66 -29.77
CA PRO A 10 10.19 8.01 -28.66
C PRO A 10 10.61 9.06 -27.61
N GLY A 11 10.26 8.84 -26.33
CA GLY A 11 10.58 9.78 -25.26
C GLY A 11 10.28 9.23 -23.86
N PRO A 12 10.51 10.00 -22.78
CA PRO A 12 10.35 9.52 -21.39
C PRO A 12 8.95 8.96 -21.06
N HIS A 13 7.91 9.44 -21.78
CA HIS A 13 6.56 8.92 -21.63
C HIS A 13 6.41 7.46 -22.09
N THR A 14 7.22 6.97 -23.05
CA THR A 14 7.18 5.55 -23.45
C THR A 14 7.75 4.66 -22.36
N GLN A 15 8.77 5.12 -21.62
CA GLN A 15 9.28 4.45 -20.43
C GLN A 15 8.23 4.43 -19.30
N LEU A 16 7.56 5.56 -19.06
CA LEU A 16 6.45 5.62 -18.09
C LEU A 16 5.33 4.64 -18.45
N LEU A 17 4.92 4.59 -19.72
CA LEU A 17 3.92 3.64 -20.21
C LEU A 17 4.37 2.18 -20.03
N SER A 18 5.65 1.89 -20.23
CA SER A 18 6.22 0.56 -19.96
C SER A 18 6.17 0.20 -18.46
N HIS A 19 6.46 1.13 -17.56
CA HIS A 19 6.33 0.86 -16.13
C HIS A 19 4.87 0.66 -15.70
N LEU A 20 3.96 1.46 -16.26
CA LEU A 20 2.52 1.30 -16.02
C LEU A 20 1.99 -0.02 -16.57
N SER A 21 2.49 -0.51 -17.71
CA SER A 21 2.08 -1.79 -18.26
C SER A 21 2.54 -2.97 -17.40
N VAL A 22 3.76 -2.91 -16.83
CA VAL A 22 4.24 -3.89 -15.87
C VAL A 22 3.35 -3.91 -14.61
N LEU A 23 3.04 -2.73 -14.07
CA LEU A 23 2.17 -2.61 -12.90
C LEU A 23 0.77 -3.15 -13.17
N ALA A 24 0.19 -2.82 -14.34
CA ALA A 24 -1.12 -3.31 -14.76
C ALA A 24 -1.12 -4.84 -14.92
N THR A 25 -0.07 -5.41 -15.53
CA THR A 25 0.06 -6.87 -15.68
C THR A 25 0.11 -7.56 -14.32
N PHE A 26 0.88 -7.01 -13.38
CA PHE A 26 0.92 -7.50 -12.00
C PHE A 26 -0.45 -7.40 -11.33
N ALA A 27 -1.15 -6.27 -11.46
CA ALA A 27 -2.48 -6.09 -10.87
C ALA A 27 -3.49 -7.10 -11.42
N VAL A 28 -3.49 -7.37 -12.73
CA VAL A 28 -4.33 -8.40 -13.36
C VAL A 28 -4.06 -9.77 -12.74
N GLN A 29 -2.80 -10.16 -12.61
CA GLN A 29 -2.43 -11.46 -12.01
C GLN A 29 -2.85 -11.55 -10.54
N GLN A 30 -2.73 -10.46 -9.79
CA GLN A 30 -3.18 -10.42 -8.39
C GLN A 30 -4.70 -10.58 -8.30
N VAL A 31 -5.46 -9.78 -9.04
CA VAL A 31 -6.93 -9.84 -9.04
C VAL A 31 -7.41 -11.24 -9.43
N GLN A 32 -6.79 -11.85 -10.44
CA GLN A 32 -7.14 -13.21 -10.86
C GLN A 32 -6.92 -14.24 -9.76
N ARG A 33 -5.79 -14.18 -9.05
CA ARG A 33 -5.52 -15.06 -7.89
C ARG A 33 -6.51 -14.86 -6.74
N HIS A 34 -6.99 -13.64 -6.52
CA HIS A 34 -8.03 -13.38 -5.52
C HIS A 34 -9.36 -13.99 -5.95
N LYS A 35 -9.75 -13.84 -7.24
CA LYS A 35 -10.95 -14.48 -7.79
C LYS A 35 -10.92 -16.00 -7.66
N GLU A 36 -9.78 -16.64 -7.92
CA GLU A 36 -9.62 -18.10 -7.83
C GLU A 36 -9.63 -18.65 -6.40
N SER A 37 -9.20 -17.84 -5.43
CA SER A 37 -9.09 -18.24 -4.02
C SER A 37 -10.09 -17.51 -3.11
N LEU A 38 -11.14 -16.92 -3.68
CA LEU A 38 -12.09 -16.10 -2.94
C LEU A 38 -12.91 -16.97 -2.00
N ASP A 39 -12.81 -16.72 -0.71
CA ASP A 39 -13.69 -17.30 0.31
C ASP A 39 -14.85 -16.35 0.59
N THR A 40 -16.07 -16.81 0.33
CA THR A 40 -17.30 -16.05 0.56
C THR A 40 -17.90 -16.28 1.94
N SER A 41 -17.39 -17.24 2.70
CA SER A 41 -17.89 -17.61 4.03
C SER A 41 -17.22 -16.80 5.16
N GLY A 42 -15.98 -16.36 4.94
CA GLY A 42 -15.18 -15.60 5.90
C GLY A 42 -15.15 -14.09 5.65
N PRO A 43 -14.50 -13.32 6.56
CA PRO A 43 -14.20 -11.92 6.31
C PRO A 43 -13.18 -11.78 5.15
N PRO A 44 -13.24 -10.67 4.37
CA PRO A 44 -12.28 -10.45 3.29
C PRO A 44 -10.85 -10.34 3.81
N ARG A 45 -9.88 -10.94 3.11
CA ARG A 45 -8.46 -10.90 3.51
C ARG A 45 -7.85 -9.52 3.30
N ASP A 46 -8.29 -8.84 2.25
CA ASP A 46 -7.80 -7.51 1.87
C ASP A 46 -8.83 -6.73 1.03
N VAL A 47 -8.39 -5.58 0.49
CA VAL A 47 -9.21 -4.69 -0.32
C VAL A 47 -9.74 -5.35 -1.60
N VAL A 48 -9.01 -6.30 -2.18
CA VAL A 48 -9.42 -6.97 -3.43
C VAL A 48 -10.56 -7.92 -3.13
N ASP A 49 -10.43 -8.76 -2.11
CA ASP A 49 -11.52 -9.64 -1.66
C ASP A 49 -12.74 -8.83 -1.23
N ALA A 50 -12.55 -7.75 -0.47
CA ALA A 50 -13.65 -6.90 -0.02
C ALA A 50 -14.42 -6.29 -1.21
N PHE A 51 -13.70 -5.84 -2.24
CA PHE A 51 -14.30 -5.32 -3.46
C PHE A 51 -15.06 -6.41 -4.21
N LEU A 52 -14.47 -7.60 -4.38
CA LEU A 52 -15.11 -8.74 -5.06
C LEU A 52 -16.39 -9.17 -4.35
N LEU A 53 -16.37 -9.28 -3.01
CA LEU A 53 -17.55 -9.62 -2.21
C LEU A 53 -18.64 -8.55 -2.30
N LYS A 54 -18.25 -7.28 -2.33
CA LYS A 54 -19.21 -6.17 -2.47
C LYS A 54 -19.82 -6.14 -3.88
N MET A 55 -19.00 -6.36 -4.91
CA MET A 55 -19.44 -6.47 -6.30
C MET A 55 -20.46 -7.60 -6.49
N ALA A 56 -20.25 -8.75 -5.86
CA ALA A 56 -21.22 -9.87 -5.88
C ALA A 56 -22.54 -9.52 -5.17
N LYS A 57 -22.52 -8.71 -4.11
CA LYS A 57 -23.74 -8.26 -3.41
C LYS A 57 -24.55 -7.25 -4.22
N GLU A 58 -23.90 -6.47 -5.08
CA GLU A 58 -24.50 -5.42 -5.90
C GLU A 58 -24.75 -5.87 -7.36
N GLU A 59 -24.60 -7.15 -7.67
CA GLU A 59 -24.69 -7.67 -9.06
C GLU A 59 -26.03 -7.35 -9.74
N GLN A 60 -27.12 -7.22 -8.96
CA GLN A 60 -28.45 -6.88 -9.48
C GLN A 60 -28.74 -5.38 -9.53
N ASP A 61 -27.85 -4.52 -9.04
CA ASP A 61 -28.03 -3.08 -9.09
C ASP A 61 -27.50 -2.52 -10.42
N PRO A 62 -28.36 -2.07 -11.35
CA PRO A 62 -27.92 -1.51 -12.62
C PRO A 62 -27.16 -0.18 -12.47
N ASN A 63 -27.16 0.44 -11.28
CA ASN A 63 -26.44 1.69 -11.00
C ASN A 63 -25.12 1.46 -10.27
N THR A 64 -24.67 0.22 -10.08
CA THR A 64 -23.40 -0.04 -9.39
C THR A 64 -22.21 0.45 -10.23
N GLU A 65 -21.28 1.12 -9.56
CA GLU A 65 -19.97 1.47 -10.14
C GLU A 65 -18.93 0.37 -9.93
N LEU A 66 -19.29 -0.72 -9.25
CA LEU A 66 -18.38 -1.84 -8.96
C LEU A 66 -18.30 -2.75 -10.19
N SER A 67 -17.28 -2.50 -11.01
CA SER A 67 -16.97 -3.31 -12.19
C SER A 67 -15.56 -3.87 -12.12
N ASP A 68 -15.29 -4.93 -12.87
CA ASP A 68 -13.94 -5.50 -13.02
C ASP A 68 -12.89 -4.45 -13.45
N LYS A 69 -13.29 -3.51 -14.32
CA LYS A 69 -12.43 -2.42 -14.76
C LYS A 69 -12.10 -1.47 -13.60
N ASN A 70 -13.11 -1.12 -12.80
CA ASN A 70 -12.91 -0.24 -11.66
C ASN A 70 -12.09 -0.93 -10.57
N LEU A 71 -12.31 -2.22 -10.31
CA LEU A 71 -11.46 -3.02 -9.42
C LEU A 71 -9.99 -2.96 -9.86
N LEU A 72 -9.72 -3.24 -11.13
CA LEU A 72 -8.35 -3.23 -11.65
C LEU A 72 -7.71 -1.84 -11.54
N MET A 73 -8.45 -0.78 -11.89
CA MET A 73 -7.97 0.60 -11.79
C MET A 73 -7.72 1.01 -10.34
N THR A 74 -8.58 0.61 -9.39
CA THR A 74 -8.39 0.85 -7.97
C THR A 74 -7.11 0.19 -7.46
N VAL A 75 -6.87 -1.09 -7.81
CA VAL A 75 -5.65 -1.80 -7.40
C VAL A 75 -4.40 -1.13 -7.97
N ILE A 76 -4.40 -0.77 -9.27
CA ILE A 76 -3.28 -0.07 -9.91
C ILE A 76 -3.01 1.27 -9.21
N TYR A 77 -4.06 2.04 -8.95
CA TYR A 77 -3.95 3.35 -8.32
C TYR A 77 -3.38 3.26 -6.91
N LEU A 78 -3.89 2.33 -6.08
CA LEU A 78 -3.39 2.12 -4.72
C LEU A 78 -1.91 1.74 -4.70
N LEU A 79 -1.50 0.82 -5.57
CA LEU A 79 -0.10 0.40 -5.67
C LEU A 79 0.80 1.54 -6.16
N PHE A 80 0.39 2.28 -7.18
CA PHE A 80 1.16 3.39 -7.73
C PHE A 80 1.33 4.52 -6.71
N ALA A 81 0.21 4.98 -6.13
CA ALA A 81 0.19 6.08 -5.18
C ALA A 81 0.98 5.75 -3.91
N GLY A 82 0.79 4.56 -3.34
CA GLY A 82 1.44 4.15 -2.10
C GLY A 82 2.95 3.91 -2.26
N THR A 83 3.38 3.30 -3.38
CA THR A 83 4.78 2.89 -3.53
C THR A 83 5.70 4.07 -3.77
N VAL A 84 5.35 4.97 -4.71
CA VAL A 84 6.24 6.06 -5.12
C VAL A 84 6.39 7.08 -4.00
N THR A 85 5.28 7.45 -3.35
CA THR A 85 5.28 8.47 -2.29
C THR A 85 6.00 8.00 -1.04
N VAL A 86 5.67 6.81 -0.52
CA VAL A 86 6.29 6.28 0.71
C VAL A 86 7.78 6.00 0.50
N SER A 87 8.15 5.38 -0.63
CA SER A 87 9.57 5.11 -0.94
C SER A 87 10.38 6.41 -1.02
N THR A 88 9.82 7.44 -1.66
CA THR A 88 10.47 8.75 -1.75
C THR A 88 10.61 9.38 -0.38
N THR A 89 9.55 9.39 0.43
CA THR A 89 9.60 9.90 1.80
C THR A 89 10.63 9.17 2.66
N VAL A 90 10.70 7.84 2.60
CA VAL A 90 11.70 7.06 3.34
C VAL A 90 13.11 7.40 2.88
N ARG A 91 13.35 7.51 1.56
CA ARG A 91 14.66 7.92 1.02
C ARG A 91 15.09 9.29 1.54
N TYR A 92 14.20 10.28 1.47
CA TYR A 92 14.48 11.62 2.00
C TYR A 92 14.67 11.61 3.51
N THR A 93 13.87 10.82 4.23
CA THR A 93 14.00 10.66 5.69
C THR A 93 15.38 10.13 6.05
N LEU A 94 15.86 9.08 5.37
CA LEU A 94 17.20 8.53 5.59
C LEU A 94 18.30 9.54 5.26
N LEU A 95 18.18 10.26 4.14
CA LEU A 95 19.13 11.31 3.77
C LEU A 95 19.19 12.43 4.81
N LEU A 96 18.05 12.85 5.34
CA LEU A 96 17.99 13.86 6.40
C LEU A 96 18.59 13.36 7.72
N LEU A 97 18.37 12.10 8.08
CA LEU A 97 18.97 11.50 9.28
C LEU A 97 20.51 11.47 9.18
N LEU A 98 21.06 11.08 8.02
CA LEU A 98 22.51 11.10 7.77
C LEU A 98 23.10 12.52 7.80
N LYS A 99 22.36 13.51 7.29
CA LYS A 99 22.80 14.91 7.26
C LYS A 99 22.75 15.57 8.65
N TYR A 100 21.80 15.19 9.50
CA TYR A 100 21.57 15.79 10.81
C TYR A 100 21.66 14.75 11.93
N PRO A 101 22.86 14.21 12.23
CA PRO A 101 23.05 13.17 13.24
C PRO A 101 22.60 13.61 14.64
N GLN A 102 22.61 14.92 14.91
CA GLN A 102 22.12 15.51 16.17
C GLN A 102 20.61 15.28 16.40
N VAL A 103 19.82 15.18 15.33
CA VAL A 103 18.39 14.85 15.38
C VAL A 103 18.20 13.36 15.66
N GLN A 104 19.09 12.52 15.15
CA GLN A 104 19.08 11.07 15.39
C GLN A 104 19.46 10.75 16.85
N GLY A 105 20.43 11.47 17.43
CA GLY A 105 20.80 11.37 18.84
C GLY A 105 19.64 11.67 19.81
N ARG A 106 18.85 12.73 19.57
CA ARG A 106 17.64 13.01 20.37
C ARG A 106 16.55 11.96 20.20
N ARG A 107 16.39 11.41 19.00
CA ARG A 107 15.35 10.41 18.71
C ARG A 107 15.69 9.04 19.32
N LEU A 108 16.96 8.64 19.34
CA LEU A 108 17.43 7.41 19.98
C LEU A 108 17.28 7.47 21.51
N VAL A 109 17.51 8.62 22.13
CA VAL A 109 17.26 8.83 23.57
C VAL A 109 15.76 8.73 23.89
N HIS A 110 14.89 9.27 23.03
CA HIS A 110 13.45 9.14 23.21
C HIS A 110 12.92 7.72 22.94
N GLN A 111 13.44 7.02 21.92
CA GLN A 111 13.09 5.63 21.62
C GLN A 111 13.55 4.65 22.71
N SER A 112 14.72 4.89 23.29
CA SER A 112 15.19 4.09 24.44
C SER A 112 14.35 4.36 25.69
N ALA A 113 13.88 5.58 25.91
CA ALA A 113 12.91 5.89 26.96
C ALA A 113 11.58 5.13 26.75
N LEU A 114 10.98 5.24 25.55
CA LEU A 114 9.75 4.51 25.20
C LEU A 114 9.92 2.98 25.29
N GLY A 115 11.05 2.43 24.85
CA GLY A 115 11.34 1.00 24.97
C GLY A 115 11.54 0.54 26.42
N THR A 116 12.02 1.42 27.30
CA THR A 116 12.14 1.16 28.74
C THR A 116 10.77 1.23 29.42
N GLU A 117 9.91 2.18 29.03
CA GLU A 117 8.53 2.30 29.52
C GLU A 117 7.66 1.12 29.08
N VAL A 118 7.73 0.70 27.81
CA VAL A 118 7.01 -0.49 27.31
C VAL A 118 7.46 -1.75 28.04
N ARG A 119 8.77 -1.92 28.27
CA ARG A 119 9.31 -3.05 29.05
C ARG A 119 8.91 -2.99 30.52
N ALA A 120 8.80 -1.80 31.11
CA ALA A 120 8.33 -1.63 32.48
C ALA A 120 6.84 -1.98 32.60
N GLN A 121 6.02 -1.55 31.64
CA GLN A 121 4.61 -1.93 31.56
C GLN A 121 4.41 -3.43 31.32
N GLU A 122 5.23 -4.08 30.50
CA GLU A 122 5.19 -5.53 30.32
C GLU A 122 5.50 -6.27 31.64
N LYS A 123 6.46 -5.79 32.43
CA LYS A 123 6.76 -6.36 33.75
C LYS A 123 5.65 -6.15 34.77
N GLU A 124 5.01 -4.99 34.75
CA GLU A 124 3.87 -4.67 35.63
C GLU A 124 2.63 -5.50 35.26
N CYS A 125 2.35 -5.66 33.96
CA CYS A 125 1.24 -6.46 33.45
C CYS A 125 1.46 -7.98 33.60
N SER A 126 2.73 -8.44 33.59
CA SER A 126 3.09 -9.85 33.78
C SER A 126 3.05 -10.31 35.24
N GLY A 127 2.75 -9.43 36.21
CA GLY A 127 2.47 -9.83 37.58
C GLY A 127 3.62 -10.59 38.25
N GLU A 128 4.77 -9.96 38.44
CA GLU A 128 5.68 -10.39 39.50
C GLU A 128 5.07 -9.99 40.84
N ARG A 129 4.07 -10.77 41.27
CA ARG A 129 3.57 -10.82 42.64
C ARG A 129 4.68 -11.45 43.49
N THR A 130 5.73 -10.68 43.76
CA THR A 130 6.73 -11.04 44.78
C THR A 130 6.10 -10.82 46.14
N ALA A 131 6.36 -11.81 47.01
CA ALA A 131 5.82 -12.00 48.34
C ALA A 131 5.98 -10.80 49.29
#